data_AF-E4Y8B2-F1
#
_entry.id   AF-E4Y8B2-F1
#
_cell.length_a   1.000
_cell.length_b   1.000
_cell.length_c   1.000
_cell.angle_alpha   90.00
_cell.angle_beta   90.00
_cell.angle_gamma   90.00
#
_symmetry.space_group_name_H-M   'P 1'
#
loop_
_entity.id
_entity.type
_entity.pdbx_description
1 polymer ?
#
loop_
_entity_poly.entity_id
_entity_poly.type
_entity_poly.pdbx_seq_one_letter_code
_entity_poly.pdbx_strand_id
1 'polypeptide(L)'
;MPVTSALAARLAKRGIKINKDAPKEEIFAESRSDPKEESVIDEFGEKLPSDWDKAWDSNYECWYYWNKISRKVAWLPPSDPECEIVLPA
;
A
#
# COMPACT_ATOMS: atom_id res chain seq x y z
N MET A 1 -20.73 -10.80 -16.30
CA MET A 1 -21.02 -11.46 -17.60
C MET A 1 -20.76 -12.95 -17.45
N PRO A 2 -21.72 -13.85 -17.72
CA PRO A 2 -21.49 -15.29 -17.58
C PRO A 2 -20.43 -15.75 -18.59
N VAL A 3 -19.55 -16.66 -18.18
CA VAL A 3 -18.55 -17.24 -19.08
C VAL A 3 -19.24 -17.82 -20.32
N THR A 4 -18.76 -17.44 -21.50
CA THR A 4 -19.33 -17.95 -22.75
C THR A 4 -19.02 -19.44 -22.87
N SER A 5 -19.94 -20.21 -23.46
CA SER A 5 -19.82 -21.67 -23.61
C SER A 5 -18.47 -22.11 -24.23
N ALA A 6 -17.97 -21.32 -25.19
CA ALA A 6 -16.67 -21.56 -25.82
C ALA A 6 -15.47 -21.43 -24.87
N LEU A 7 -15.52 -20.49 -23.90
CA LEU A 7 -14.46 -20.28 -22.92
C LEU A 7 -14.47 -21.42 -21.89
N ALA A 8 -15.66 -21.83 -21.43
CA ALA A 8 -15.82 -22.95 -20.51
C ALA A 8 -15.24 -24.27 -21.07
N ALA A 9 -15.48 -24.56 -22.36
CA ALA A 9 -14.94 -25.75 -23.02
C ALA A 9 -13.40 -25.74 -23.09
N ARG A 10 -12.79 -24.58 -23.35
CA ARG A 10 -11.33 -24.43 -23.43
C ARG A 10 -10.66 -24.61 -22.06
N LEU A 11 -11.30 -24.14 -20.99
CA LEU A 11 -10.83 -24.34 -19.62
C LEU A 11 -10.92 -25.82 -19.20
N ALA A 12 -12.04 -26.47 -19.49
CA ALA A 12 -12.24 -27.89 -19.20
C ALA A 12 -11.21 -28.78 -19.92
N LYS A 13 -10.92 -28.47 -21.20
CA LYS A 13 -9.92 -29.21 -21.98
C LYS A 13 -8.49 -29.06 -21.45
N ARG A 14 -8.21 -27.98 -20.71
CA ARG A 14 -6.94 -27.76 -20.01
C ARG A 14 -6.93 -28.27 -18.56
N GLY A 15 -8.00 -28.97 -18.14
CA GLY A 15 -8.12 -29.51 -16.79
C GLY A 15 -8.54 -28.50 -15.72
N ILE A 16 -8.88 -27.26 -16.10
CA ILE A 16 -9.40 -26.26 -15.16
C ILE A 16 -10.89 -26.50 -14.96
N LYS A 17 -11.25 -27.09 -13.82
CA LYS A 17 -12.65 -27.23 -13.38
C LYS A 17 -13.07 -25.93 -12.72
N ILE A 18 -13.98 -25.20 -13.37
CA ILE A 18 -14.65 -24.05 -12.76
C ILE A 18 -15.75 -24.62 -11.87
N ASN A 19 -15.51 -24.73 -10.57
CA ASN A 19 -16.55 -25.12 -9.62
C ASN A 19 -17.60 -24.02 -9.58
N LYS A 20 -18.80 -24.30 -10.11
CA LYS A 20 -19.95 -23.38 -10.03
C LYS A 20 -20.50 -23.24 -8.61
N ASP A 21 -20.07 -24.13 -7.72
CA ASP A 21 -20.39 -24.19 -6.29
C ASP A 21 -19.20 -23.78 -5.42
N ALA A 22 -18.31 -22.92 -5.92
CA ALA A 22 -17.46 -22.17 -5.00
C ALA A 22 -18.39 -21.31 -4.14
N PRO A 23 -18.25 -21.30 -2.79
CA PRO A 23 -18.92 -20.29 -1.99
C PRO A 23 -18.61 -18.95 -2.64
N LYS A 24 -19.63 -18.11 -2.78
CA LYS A 24 -19.40 -16.68 -2.95
C LYS A 24 -18.68 -16.29 -1.67
N GLU A 25 -17.36 -16.38 -1.66
CA GLU A 25 -16.55 -15.57 -0.77
C GLU A 25 -16.92 -14.17 -1.18
N GLU A 26 -17.92 -13.64 -0.47
CA GLU A 26 -18.21 -12.23 -0.46
C GLU A 26 -16.86 -11.60 -0.20
N ILE A 27 -16.39 -10.88 -1.21
CA ILE A 27 -15.33 -9.92 -1.04
C ILE A 27 -15.98 -8.92 -0.10
N PHE A 28 -15.89 -9.20 1.20
CA PHE A 28 -16.05 -8.19 2.21
C PHE A 28 -14.94 -7.22 1.84
N ALA A 29 -15.28 -6.21 1.05
CA ALA A 29 -14.72 -4.91 1.28
C ALA A 29 -15.06 -4.65 2.74
N GLU A 30 -14.19 -5.13 3.62
CA GLU A 30 -14.04 -4.66 4.97
C GLU A 30 -14.10 -3.15 4.78
N SER A 31 -15.24 -2.58 5.12
CA SER A 31 -15.38 -1.16 5.32
C SER A 31 -14.44 -0.86 6.47
N ARG A 32 -13.16 -0.66 6.12
CA ARG A 32 -12.09 -0.21 6.99
C ARG A 32 -12.42 1.21 7.37
N SER A 33 -13.43 1.33 8.22
CA SER A 33 -13.70 2.47 9.06
C SER A 33 -13.25 2.08 10.47
N ASP A 34 -12.01 1.60 10.57
CA ASP A 34 -11.28 1.65 11.83
C ASP A 34 -10.53 2.98 11.81
N PRO A 35 -10.92 3.99 12.61
CA PRO A 35 -10.04 5.10 12.90
C PRO A 35 -8.99 4.58 13.88
N LYS A 36 -8.07 3.74 13.38
CA LYS A 36 -6.93 3.30 14.16
C LYS A 36 -5.92 4.43 14.07
N GLU A 37 -5.85 5.20 15.16
CA GLU A 37 -4.92 6.29 15.40
C GLU A 37 -3.71 6.22 14.48
N GLU A 38 -3.69 7.15 13.54
CA GLU A 38 -2.85 7.15 12.35
C GLU A 38 -1.43 7.57 12.72
N SER A 39 -0.76 6.74 13.54
CA SER A 39 0.70 6.70 13.47
C SER A 39 1.02 6.29 12.04
N VAL A 40 1.62 7.18 11.25
CA VAL A 40 2.10 6.85 9.91
C VAL A 40 3.14 5.74 10.10
N ILE A 41 2.71 4.50 9.91
CA ILE A 41 3.58 3.33 10.01
C ILE A 41 4.29 3.24 8.67
N ASP A 42 5.62 3.22 8.70
CA ASP A 42 6.39 3.02 7.50
C ASP A 42 6.28 1.59 6.97
N GLU A 43 6.74 1.36 5.74
CA GLU A 43 6.85 0.01 5.14
C GLU A 43 7.68 -0.95 5.98
N PHE A 44 8.58 -0.43 6.82
CA PHE A 44 9.39 -1.21 7.76
C PHE A 44 8.71 -1.46 9.11
N GLY A 45 7.46 -1.02 9.29
CA GLY A 45 6.73 -1.17 10.56
C GLY A 45 7.14 -0.14 11.63
N GLU A 46 7.95 0.86 11.27
CA GLU A 46 8.38 1.91 12.20
C GLU A 46 7.33 3.00 12.34
N LYS A 47 7.08 3.42 13.58
CA LYS A 47 6.19 4.54 13.86
C LYS A 47 6.91 5.85 13.58
N LEU A 48 6.48 6.58 12.56
CA LEU A 48 7.00 7.92 12.35
C LEU A 48 6.50 8.87 13.44
N PRO A 49 7.30 9.88 13.81
CA PRO A 49 6.82 10.98 14.65
C PRO A 49 5.67 11.71 13.94
N SER A 50 4.74 12.26 14.72
CA SER A 50 3.54 12.96 14.18
C SER A 50 3.84 14.12 13.23
N ASP A 51 5.05 14.67 13.27
CA ASP A 51 5.43 15.85 12.47
C ASP A 51 5.94 15.48 11.08
N TRP A 52 6.16 14.18 10.83
CA TRP A 52 6.74 13.64 9.61
C TRP A 52 5.71 12.84 8.82
N ASP A 53 5.87 12.91 7.50
CA ASP A 53 4.97 12.29 6.56
C ASP A 53 5.79 11.69 5.40
N LYS A 54 5.28 10.63 4.79
CA LYS A 54 5.98 9.87 3.74
C LYS A 54 5.34 10.22 2.40
N ALA A 55 6.11 10.84 1.52
CA ALA A 55 5.67 11.25 0.21
C ALA A 55 6.42 10.51 -0.90
N TRP A 56 5.73 10.23 -1.99
CA TRP A 56 6.31 9.65 -3.20
C TRP A 56 6.77 10.76 -4.14
N ASP A 57 8.02 10.72 -4.59
CA ASP A 57 8.51 11.59 -5.66
C ASP A 57 8.42 10.85 -7.00
N SER A 58 7.61 11.38 -7.93
CA SER A 58 7.44 10.78 -9.25
C SER A 58 8.62 11.03 -10.20
N ASN A 59 9.50 12.00 -9.91
CA ASN A 59 10.63 12.32 -10.77
C ASN A 59 11.80 11.35 -10.53
N TYR A 60 12.00 10.97 -9.27
CA TYR A 60 13.06 10.07 -8.83
C TYR A 60 12.57 8.65 -8.53
N GLU A 61 11.25 8.42 -8.64
CA GLU A 61 10.58 7.15 -8.36
C GLU A 61 10.98 6.57 -6.98
N CYS A 62 11.03 7.44 -5.98
CA CYS A 62 11.47 7.09 -4.64
C CYS A 62 10.61 7.73 -3.57
N TRP A 63 10.53 7.06 -2.43
CA TRP A 63 9.90 7.61 -1.23
C TRP A 63 10.87 8.51 -0.47
N TYR A 64 10.34 9.59 0.09
CA TYR A 64 11.07 10.46 1.00
C TYR A 64 10.18 10.88 2.17
N TYR A 65 10.84 11.28 3.26
CA TYR A 65 10.18 11.79 4.44
C TYR A 65 10.29 13.30 4.46
N TRP A 66 9.18 13.96 4.73
CA TRP A 66 9.13 15.40 4.85
C TRP A 66 8.44 15.80 6.14
N ASN A 67 9.00 16.79 6.80
CA ASN A 67 8.45 17.32 8.04
C ASN A 67 7.59 18.55 7.72
N LYS A 68 6.30 18.48 8.06
CA LYS A 68 5.33 19.55 7.74
C LYS A 68 5.59 20.84 8.53
N ILE A 69 6.17 20.72 9.72
CA ILE A 69 6.39 21.83 10.66
C ILE A 69 7.70 22.55 10.36
N SER A 70 8.79 21.78 10.32
CA SER A 70 10.15 22.31 10.15
C SER A 70 10.58 22.44 8.69
N ARG A 71 9.74 21.98 7.74
CA ARG A 71 10.02 21.92 6.30
C ARG A 71 11.23 21.07 5.92
N LYS A 72 11.77 20.27 6.84
CA LYS A 72 12.95 19.43 6.64
C LYS A 72 12.62 18.21 5.76
N VAL A 73 13.61 17.72 5.02
CA VAL A 73 13.48 16.53 4.16
C VAL A 73 14.54 15.50 4.57
N ALA A 74 14.19 14.22 4.51
CA ALA A 74 15.09 13.12 4.79
C ALA A 74 14.78 11.90 3.91
N TRP A 75 15.80 11.10 3.61
CA TRP A 75 15.67 9.84 2.86
C TRP A 75 15.43 8.62 3.76
N LEU A 76 15.77 8.75 5.04
CA LEU A 76 15.57 7.75 6.07
C LEU A 76 14.53 8.22 7.07
N PRO A 77 13.84 7.31 7.77
CA PRO A 77 12.93 7.69 8.82
C PRO A 77 13.67 8.52 9.88
N PRO A 78 13.05 9.58 10.43
CA PRO A 78 13.68 10.49 11.38
C PRO A 78 14.00 9.85 12.74
N SER A 79 13.55 8.61 12.96
CA SER A 79 13.90 7.83 14.15
C SER A 79 15.28 7.18 14.02
N ASP A 80 15.82 7.13 12.79
CA ASP A 80 17.08 6.44 12.49
C ASP A 80 18.28 7.35 12.81
N PRO A 81 19.31 6.85 13.52
CA PRO A 81 20.49 7.65 13.84
C PRO A 81 21.33 8.07 12.62
N GLU A 82 21.20 7.37 11.48
CA GLU A 82 21.87 7.75 10.23
C GLU A 82 21.03 8.73 9.38
N CYS A 83 19.88 9.17 9.86
CA CYS A 83 19.02 10.10 9.14
C CYS A 83 19.70 11.48 8.95
N GLU A 84 20.20 11.73 7.75
CA GLU A 84 20.69 13.05 7.34
C GLU A 84 19.51 13.98 7.01
N ILE A 85 19.16 14.84 7.95
CA ILE A 85 18.07 15.79 7.77
C ILE A 85 18.56 17.05 7.06
N VAL A 86 18.14 17.23 5.80
CA VAL A 86 18.50 18.41 5.00
C VAL A 86 17.46 19.52 5.12
N LEU A 87 17.93 20.77 5.18
CA LEU A 87 17.05 21.95 5.08
C LEU A 87 16.65 22.16 3.62
N PRO A 88 15.38 22.50 3.35
CA PRO A 88 14.97 22.85 1.99
C PRO A 88 15.68 24.14 1.58
N ALA A 89 16.18 24.17 0.34
CA ALA A 89 16.84 25.32 -0.26
C ALA A 89 15.88 26.47 -0.57
#